data_AF-A0A067E730-F1
#
_entry.id   AF-A0A067E730-F1
#
_cell.length_a   1.000
_cell.length_b   1.000
_cell.length_c   1.000
_cell.angle_alpha   90.00
_cell.angle_beta   90.00
_cell.angle_gamma   90.00
#
_symmetry.space_group_name_H-M   'P 1'
#
loop_
_entity.id
_entity.type
_entity.pdbx_description
1 polymer ?
#
loop_
_entity_poly.entity_id
_entity_poly.type
_entity_poly.pdbx_seq_one_letter_code
_entity_poly.pdbx_strand_id
1 'polypeptide(L)'
;MILGYSLHGQRELGLSLFSELEKKSSIEIDPLTFAAVLHACSTAGMVEEGWLCFNRIRSPKVTHHALMVSVLARAGLFDEARIFIQEYHMERYPEVLRALLEGCRIHVQVKTGKRVIDQLCELKPLSAENYIMLSNWYAAEAKWDVVNQAYSWIEFRNKVHVFGTGDVSCPRSEGIFWELQSLMKKMEGDSLRPKPDFSLHYVDEERKWTQIGHSEILALSFGLISTQVGATIHVTKNLRMRHICHDFAKAISKMVEGEIIIKDPSCFHHFEYGFCSCRDFW
;
A
#
# COMPACT_ATOMS: atom_id res chain seq x y z
N MET A 1 -15.23 4.06 -12.57
CA MET A 1 -15.80 2.92 -11.81
C MET A 1 -14.79 1.78 -11.67
N ILE A 2 -14.28 1.18 -12.75
CA ILE A 2 -13.30 0.05 -12.71
C ILE A 2 -12.10 0.36 -11.79
N LEU A 3 -11.41 1.49 -12.03
CA LEU A 3 -10.27 1.90 -11.20
C LEU A 3 -10.67 2.09 -9.72
N GLY A 4 -11.85 2.66 -9.46
CA GLY A 4 -12.36 2.82 -8.11
C GLY A 4 -12.49 1.48 -7.40
N TYR A 5 -13.16 0.51 -8.01
CA TYR A 5 -13.25 -0.83 -7.43
C TYR A 5 -11.89 -1.46 -7.15
N SER A 6 -10.93 -1.33 -8.08
CA SER A 6 -9.55 -1.78 -7.86
C SER A 6 -8.88 -1.10 -6.66
N LEU A 7 -8.97 0.22 -6.54
CA LEU A 7 -8.38 0.99 -5.45
C LEU A 7 -8.97 0.63 -4.08
N HIS A 8 -10.19 0.10 -4.03
CA HIS A 8 -10.87 -0.34 -2.81
C HIS A 8 -10.75 -1.86 -2.55
N GLY A 9 -9.90 -2.57 -3.29
CA GLY A 9 -9.72 -4.03 -3.15
C GLY A 9 -10.85 -4.88 -3.73
N GLN A 10 -11.81 -4.29 -4.43
CA GLN A 10 -12.96 -4.94 -5.05
C GLN A 10 -12.68 -5.32 -6.51
N ARG A 11 -11.51 -5.91 -6.76
CA ARG A 11 -10.96 -6.18 -8.10
C ARG A 11 -11.89 -7.02 -8.98
N GLU A 12 -12.63 -7.98 -8.42
CA GLU A 12 -13.56 -8.81 -9.18
C GLU A 12 -14.73 -8.00 -9.77
N LEU A 13 -15.22 -6.97 -9.05
CA LEU A 13 -16.25 -6.06 -9.56
C LEU A 13 -15.70 -5.14 -10.67
N GLY A 14 -14.43 -4.75 -10.58
CA GLY A 14 -13.77 -4.00 -11.65
C GLY A 14 -13.70 -4.80 -12.96
N LEU A 15 -13.35 -6.08 -12.88
CA LEU A 15 -13.24 -6.96 -14.05
C LEU A 15 -14.59 -7.39 -14.62
N SER A 16 -15.60 -7.60 -13.78
CA SER A 16 -16.96 -7.89 -14.26
C SER A 16 -17.52 -6.72 -15.07
N LEU A 17 -17.33 -5.48 -14.61
CA LEU A 17 -17.73 -4.29 -15.34
C LEU A 17 -17.01 -4.16 -16.69
N PHE A 18 -15.71 -4.47 -16.73
CA PHE A 18 -14.99 -4.48 -17.98
C PHE A 18 -15.56 -5.52 -18.95
N SER A 19 -15.81 -6.74 -18.47
CA SER A 19 -16.42 -7.81 -19.27
C SER A 19 -17.81 -7.44 -19.81
N GLU A 20 -18.58 -6.65 -19.07
CA GLU A 20 -19.86 -6.11 -19.53
C GLU A 20 -19.70 -5.03 -20.60
N LEU A 21 -18.68 -4.15 -20.47
CA LEU A 21 -18.37 -3.16 -21.49
C LEU A 21 -17.96 -3.82 -22.80
N GLU A 22 -17.15 -4.89 -22.74
CA GLU A 22 -16.70 -5.62 -23.93
C GLU A 22 -17.84 -6.30 -24.70
N LYS A 23 -18.92 -6.68 -24.02
CA LYS A 23 -20.10 -7.27 -24.66
C LYS A 23 -20.95 -6.25 -25.42
N LYS A 24 -20.74 -4.95 -25.18
CA LYS A 24 -21.51 -3.87 -25.82
C LYS A 24 -20.81 -3.42 -27.10
N SER A 25 -21.30 -3.89 -28.24
CA SER A 25 -20.74 -3.60 -29.57
C SER A 25 -20.71 -2.12 -29.96
N SER A 26 -21.47 -1.26 -29.27
CA SER A 26 -21.54 0.18 -29.51
C SER A 26 -20.52 1.01 -28.73
N ILE A 27 -19.74 0.39 -27.83
CA ILE A 27 -18.79 1.11 -26.96
C ILE A 27 -17.37 0.82 -27.41
N GLU A 28 -16.68 1.85 -27.87
CA GLU A 28 -15.23 1.79 -28.07
C GLU A 28 -14.54 1.98 -26.71
N ILE A 29 -13.70 1.01 -26.34
CA ILE A 29 -12.96 1.04 -25.08
C ILE A 29 -11.75 1.95 -25.25
N ASP A 30 -11.72 3.02 -24.48
CA ASP A 30 -10.60 3.97 -24.52
C ASP A 30 -9.33 3.42 -23.82
N PRO A 31 -8.15 3.99 -24.10
CA PRO A 31 -6.90 3.58 -23.45
C PRO A 31 -6.92 3.72 -21.92
N LEU A 32 -7.67 4.67 -21.36
CA LEU A 32 -7.75 4.85 -19.90
C LEU A 32 -8.47 3.69 -19.22
N THR A 33 -9.46 3.12 -19.90
CA THR A 33 -10.22 1.97 -19.44
C THR A 33 -9.33 0.72 -19.41
N PHE A 34 -8.53 0.49 -20.46
CA PHE A 34 -7.53 -0.58 -20.45
C PHE A 34 -6.49 -0.40 -19.33
N ALA A 35 -6.01 0.83 -19.11
CA ALA A 35 -5.10 1.11 -18.00
C ALA A 35 -5.76 0.79 -16.63
N ALA A 36 -7.04 1.14 -16.44
CA ALA A 36 -7.76 0.81 -15.20
C ALA A 36 -7.89 -0.70 -14.98
N VAL A 37 -8.10 -1.48 -16.04
CA VAL A 37 -8.17 -2.95 -15.97
C VAL A 37 -6.81 -3.55 -15.68
N LEU A 38 -5.75 -3.12 -16.35
CA LEU A 38 -4.38 -3.60 -16.07
C LEU A 38 -3.96 -3.27 -14.63
N HIS A 39 -4.36 -2.11 -14.10
CA HIS A 39 -4.17 -1.79 -12.69
C HIS A 39 -4.93 -2.77 -11.77
N ALA A 40 -6.19 -3.07 -12.10
CA ALA A 40 -6.96 -4.07 -11.38
C ALA A 40 -6.26 -5.44 -11.38
N CYS A 41 -5.82 -5.92 -12.54
CA CYS A 41 -5.07 -7.17 -12.66
C CYS A 41 -3.78 -7.17 -11.83
N SER A 42 -3.04 -6.05 -11.86
CA SER A 42 -1.80 -5.86 -11.12
C SER A 42 -2.01 -5.92 -9.61
N THR A 43 -3.04 -5.26 -9.10
CA THR A 43 -3.44 -5.34 -7.67
C THR A 43 -4.16 -6.63 -7.30
N ALA A 44 -4.43 -7.50 -8.28
CA ALA A 44 -5.10 -8.78 -8.07
C ALA A 44 -4.18 -10.00 -8.18
N GLY A 45 -3.00 -9.84 -8.78
CA GLY A 45 -2.15 -10.98 -9.15
C GLY A 45 -2.69 -11.77 -10.35
N MET A 46 -3.57 -11.16 -11.15
CA MET A 46 -4.28 -11.78 -12.27
C MET A 46 -3.47 -11.61 -13.56
N VAL A 47 -2.45 -12.46 -13.72
CA VAL A 47 -1.47 -12.36 -14.82
C VAL A 47 -2.11 -12.69 -16.17
N GLU A 48 -2.93 -13.73 -16.23
CA GLU A 48 -3.58 -14.18 -17.47
C GLU A 48 -4.53 -13.11 -18.01
N GLU A 49 -5.39 -12.56 -17.15
CA GLU A 49 -6.31 -11.47 -17.48
C GLU A 49 -5.54 -10.20 -17.87
N GLY A 50 -4.40 -9.94 -17.22
CA GLY A 50 -3.48 -8.86 -17.59
C GLY A 50 -3.01 -8.98 -19.04
N TRP A 51 -2.54 -10.16 -19.46
CA TRP A 51 -2.13 -10.43 -20.83
C TRP A 51 -3.28 -10.34 -21.83
N LEU A 52 -4.44 -10.94 -21.50
CA LEU A 52 -5.63 -10.87 -22.34
C LEU A 52 -6.05 -9.41 -22.60
N CYS A 53 -6.00 -8.58 -21.56
CA CYS A 53 -6.28 -7.14 -21.64
C CYS A 53 -5.22 -6.41 -22.48
N PHE A 54 -3.93 -6.60 -22.17
CA PHE A 54 -2.82 -5.91 -22.83
C PHE A 54 -2.79 -6.17 -24.35
N ASN A 55 -3.00 -7.43 -24.75
CA ASN A 55 -2.98 -7.84 -26.15
C ASN A 55 -4.15 -7.28 -26.98
N ARG A 56 -5.20 -6.77 -26.34
CA ARG A 56 -6.33 -6.10 -27.03
C ARG A 56 -6.05 -4.63 -27.33
N ILE A 57 -4.98 -4.06 -26.76
CA ILE A 57 -4.61 -2.67 -26.96
C ILE A 57 -3.87 -2.53 -28.29
N ARG A 58 -4.49 -1.87 -29.28
CA ARG A 58 -3.88 -1.68 -30.62
C ARG A 58 -2.60 -0.84 -30.61
N SER A 59 -2.52 0.14 -29.71
CA SER A 59 -1.40 1.10 -29.65
C SER A 59 -1.05 1.39 -28.19
N PRO A 60 -0.39 0.44 -27.50
CA PRO A 60 -0.09 0.59 -26.09
C PRO A 60 0.90 1.75 -25.87
N LYS A 61 0.48 2.72 -25.05
CA LYS A 61 1.33 3.78 -24.50
C LYS A 61 2.24 3.26 -23.38
N VAL A 62 3.25 4.05 -22.99
CA VAL A 62 4.16 3.76 -21.86
C VAL A 62 3.40 3.36 -20.58
N THR A 63 2.29 4.03 -20.27
CA THR A 63 1.46 3.70 -19.10
C THR A 63 0.95 2.26 -19.12
N HIS A 64 0.55 1.72 -20.28
CA HIS A 64 0.09 0.33 -20.37
C HIS A 64 1.25 -0.64 -20.17
N HIS A 65 2.43 -0.35 -20.72
CA HIS A 65 3.63 -1.17 -20.50
C HIS A 65 4.04 -1.16 -19.03
N ALA A 66 4.03 0.00 -18.38
CA ALA A 66 4.32 0.13 -16.95
C ALA A 66 3.33 -0.70 -16.10
N LEU A 67 2.04 -0.67 -16.45
CA LEU A 67 1.03 -1.49 -15.77
C LEU A 67 1.23 -2.99 -16.04
N MET A 68 1.61 -3.39 -17.25
CA MET A 68 1.92 -4.79 -17.54
C MET A 68 3.16 -5.29 -16.79
N VAL A 69 4.20 -4.47 -16.69
CA VAL A 69 5.36 -4.73 -15.83
C VAL A 69 4.93 -4.83 -14.36
N SER A 70 4.00 -4.00 -13.92
CA SER A 70 3.42 -4.07 -12.58
C SER A 70 2.70 -5.40 -12.33
N VAL A 71 1.90 -5.89 -13.30
CA VAL A 71 1.24 -7.20 -13.25
C VAL A 71 2.27 -8.32 -13.03
N LEU A 72 3.33 -8.35 -13.85
CA LEU A 72 4.36 -9.39 -13.80
C LEU A 72 5.20 -9.31 -12.51
N ALA A 73 5.72 -8.12 -12.19
CA ALA A 73 6.64 -7.93 -11.07
C ALA A 73 5.96 -8.17 -9.72
N ARG A 74 4.67 -7.80 -9.56
CA ARG A 74 3.90 -8.09 -8.34
C ARG A 74 3.51 -9.56 -8.21
N ALA A 75 3.41 -10.29 -9.32
CA ALA A 75 3.26 -11.74 -9.32
C ALA A 75 4.59 -12.50 -9.09
N GLY A 76 5.72 -11.79 -8.99
CA GLY A 76 7.04 -12.39 -8.80
C GLY A 76 7.70 -12.89 -10.09
N LEU A 77 7.09 -12.60 -11.25
CA LEU A 77 7.55 -12.99 -12.58
C LEU A 77 8.59 -11.98 -13.11
N PHE A 78 9.74 -11.89 -12.43
CA PHE A 78 10.76 -10.88 -12.72
C PHE A 78 11.50 -11.13 -14.04
N ASP A 79 11.67 -12.39 -14.43
CA ASP A 79 12.33 -12.73 -15.68
C ASP A 79 11.46 -12.34 -16.88
N GLU A 80 10.17 -12.64 -16.82
CA GLU A 80 9.16 -12.23 -17.78
C GLU A 80 9.05 -10.71 -17.85
N ALA A 81 9.03 -10.03 -16.68
CA ALA A 81 9.03 -8.57 -16.63
C ALA A 81 10.26 -7.97 -17.32
N ARG A 82 11.45 -8.56 -17.12
CA ARG A 82 12.69 -8.11 -17.76
C ARG A 82 12.68 -8.33 -19.27
N ILE A 83 12.23 -9.50 -19.73
CA ILE A 83 12.10 -9.80 -21.17
C ILE A 83 11.14 -8.80 -21.80
N PHE A 84 9.99 -8.57 -21.18
CA PHE A 84 8.99 -7.60 -21.65
C PHE A 84 9.56 -6.18 -21.74
N ILE A 85 10.29 -5.72 -20.71
CA ILE A 85 10.93 -4.41 -20.73
C ILE A 85 11.90 -4.28 -21.91
N GLN A 86 12.69 -5.32 -22.18
CA GLN A 86 13.67 -5.32 -23.27
C GLN A 86 13.03 -5.37 -24.65
N GLU A 87 12.03 -6.23 -24.83
CA GLU A 87 11.30 -6.41 -26.09
C GLU A 87 10.65 -5.11 -26.56
N TYR A 88 10.07 -4.35 -25.63
CA TYR A 88 9.40 -3.07 -25.92
C TYR A 88 10.31 -1.84 -25.73
N HIS A 89 11.60 -2.01 -25.42
CA HIS A 89 12.57 -0.92 -25.20
C HIS A 89 12.14 0.10 -24.14
N MET A 90 11.68 -0.41 -23.00
CA MET A 90 11.04 0.37 -21.94
C MET A 90 11.99 0.77 -20.79
N GLU A 91 13.29 0.50 -20.89
CA GLU A 91 14.28 0.64 -19.81
C GLU A 91 14.48 2.08 -19.33
N ARG A 92 14.16 3.08 -20.17
CA ARG A 92 14.39 4.50 -19.88
C ARG A 92 13.16 5.22 -19.33
N TYR A 93 12.04 4.52 -19.18
CA TYR A 93 10.80 5.12 -18.71
C TYR A 93 10.66 4.97 -17.18
N PRO A 94 10.62 6.08 -16.43
CA PRO A 94 10.54 6.03 -14.97
C PRO A 94 9.31 5.29 -14.46
N GLU A 95 8.16 5.40 -15.14
CA GLU A 95 6.93 4.72 -14.75
C GLU A 95 7.10 3.18 -14.75
N VAL A 96 7.87 2.66 -15.70
CA VAL A 96 8.17 1.22 -15.85
C VAL A 96 9.14 0.77 -14.75
N LEU A 97 10.19 1.53 -14.50
CA LEU A 97 11.15 1.24 -13.44
C LEU A 97 10.49 1.27 -12.05
N ARG A 98 9.57 2.21 -11.81
CA ARG A 98 8.81 2.27 -10.56
C ARG A 98 7.92 1.04 -10.37
N ALA A 99 7.25 0.60 -11.44
CA ALA A 99 6.45 -0.62 -11.41
C ALA A 99 7.31 -1.86 -11.05
N LEU A 100 8.51 -1.96 -11.63
CA LEU A 100 9.45 -3.03 -11.34
C LEU A 100 9.98 -2.97 -9.89
N LEU A 101 10.35 -1.78 -9.43
CA LEU A 101 10.83 -1.54 -8.06
C LEU A 101 9.78 -1.93 -7.02
N GLU A 102 8.51 -1.64 -7.29
CA GLU A 102 7.41 -2.01 -6.41
C GLU A 102 7.27 -3.53 -6.27
N GLY A 103 7.35 -4.27 -7.37
CA GLY A 103 7.41 -5.74 -7.31
C GLY A 103 8.63 -6.23 -6.54
N CYS A 104 9.80 -5.62 -6.75
CA CYS A 104 11.02 -5.98 -6.01
C CYS A 104 10.84 -5.81 -4.50
N ARG A 105 10.06 -4.83 -4.05
CA ARG A 105 9.79 -4.58 -2.62
C ARG A 105 8.94 -5.71 -2.05
N ILE A 106 7.87 -6.06 -2.75
CA ILE A 106 6.91 -7.11 -2.34
C ILE A 106 7.59 -8.46 -2.21
N HIS A 107 8.48 -8.79 -3.16
CA HIS A 107 9.19 -10.07 -3.20
C HIS A 107 10.60 -10.02 -2.61
N VAL A 108 10.95 -8.94 -1.91
CA VAL A 108 12.25 -8.77 -1.22
C VAL A 108 13.46 -9.01 -2.16
N GLN A 109 13.35 -8.55 -3.41
CA GLN A 109 14.41 -8.62 -4.42
C GLN A 109 15.43 -7.50 -4.21
N VAL A 110 16.17 -7.55 -3.09
CA VAL A 110 17.02 -6.46 -2.60
C VAL A 110 18.03 -5.96 -3.64
N LYS A 111 18.74 -6.88 -4.30
CA LYS A 111 19.80 -6.55 -5.27
C LYS A 111 19.23 -5.88 -6.52
N THR A 112 18.12 -6.39 -7.03
CA THR A 112 17.46 -5.85 -8.22
C THR A 112 16.84 -4.50 -7.91
N GLY A 113 16.10 -4.37 -6.81
CA GLY A 113 15.48 -3.11 -6.43
C GLY A 113 16.50 -2.00 -6.19
N LYS A 114 17.66 -2.30 -5.57
CA LYS A 114 18.75 -1.32 -5.43
C LYS A 114 19.22 -0.77 -6.79
N ARG A 115 19.46 -1.64 -7.77
CA ARG A 115 19.86 -1.21 -9.12
C ARG A 115 18.80 -0.34 -9.79
N VAL A 116 17.53 -0.72 -9.65
CA VAL A 116 16.40 -0.01 -10.26
C VAL A 116 16.22 1.38 -9.63
N ILE A 117 16.34 1.52 -8.31
CA ILE A 117 16.20 2.83 -7.67
C ILE A 117 17.39 3.75 -7.98
N ASP A 118 18.62 3.21 -8.03
CA ASP A 118 19.81 3.98 -8.44
C ASP A 118 19.61 4.54 -9.86
N GLN A 119 19.15 3.69 -10.80
CA GLN A 119 18.83 4.09 -12.18
C GLN A 119 17.70 5.15 -12.25
N LEU A 120 16.65 5.02 -11.41
CA LEU A 120 15.56 6.01 -11.34
C LEU A 120 16.05 7.38 -10.89
N CYS A 121 16.93 7.42 -9.88
CA CYS A 121 17.54 8.64 -9.38
C CYS A 121 18.46 9.29 -10.41
N GLU A 122 19.20 8.50 -11.19
CA GLU A 122 20.00 9.01 -12.31
C GLU A 122 19.13 9.60 -13.44
N LEU A 123 18.02 8.95 -13.79
CA LEU A 123 17.13 9.38 -14.88
C LEU A 123 16.30 10.62 -14.53
N LYS A 124 15.79 10.71 -13.30
CA LYS A 124 14.98 11.85 -12.82
C LYS A 124 15.44 12.29 -11.43
N PRO A 125 16.58 13.02 -11.33
CA PRO A 125 17.19 13.37 -10.05
C PRO A 125 16.39 14.40 -9.24
N LEU A 126 15.44 15.11 -9.83
CA LEU A 126 14.60 16.11 -9.12
C LEU A 126 13.19 15.59 -8.80
N SER A 127 12.93 14.30 -8.98
CA SER A 127 11.61 13.73 -8.73
C SER A 127 11.39 13.44 -7.24
N ALA A 128 10.52 14.21 -6.59
CA ALA A 128 10.11 13.97 -5.21
C ALA A 128 9.58 12.53 -5.00
N GLU A 129 8.82 12.00 -5.96
CA GLU A 129 8.31 10.63 -5.96
C GLU A 129 9.45 9.59 -5.89
N ASN A 130 10.54 9.80 -6.65
CA ASN A 130 11.70 8.91 -6.61
C ASN A 130 12.38 8.94 -5.24
N TYR A 131 12.50 10.11 -4.61
CA TYR A 131 13.04 10.22 -3.25
C TYR A 131 12.14 9.56 -2.21
N ILE A 132 10.81 9.68 -2.35
CA ILE A 132 9.87 8.96 -1.48
C ILE A 132 10.04 7.45 -1.65
N MET A 133 10.15 6.95 -2.89
CA MET A 133 10.38 5.51 -3.14
C MET A 133 11.74 5.03 -2.62
N LEU A 134 12.81 5.82 -2.80
CA LEU A 134 14.13 5.57 -2.24
C LEU A 134 14.09 5.49 -0.72
N SER A 135 13.39 6.45 -0.09
CA SER A 135 13.19 6.48 1.35
C SER A 135 12.41 5.25 1.84
N ASN A 136 11.32 4.89 1.15
CA ASN A 136 10.53 3.69 1.47
C ASN A 136 11.36 2.41 1.34
N TRP A 137 12.19 2.33 0.30
CA TRP A 137 13.08 1.20 0.04
C TRP A 137 14.12 1.03 1.16
N TYR A 138 14.83 2.11 1.51
CA TYR A 138 15.84 2.06 2.57
C TYR A 138 15.25 1.88 3.97
N ALA A 139 14.03 2.39 4.22
CA ALA A 139 13.29 2.13 5.45
C ALA A 139 12.94 0.63 5.60
N ALA A 140 12.53 -0.03 4.51
CA ALA A 140 12.28 -1.47 4.52
C ALA A 140 13.55 -2.30 4.78
N GLU A 141 14.71 -1.79 4.38
CA GLU A 141 16.01 -2.44 4.57
C GLU A 141 16.66 -2.15 5.94
N ALA A 142 15.99 -1.44 6.84
CA ALA A 142 16.50 -1.01 8.16
C ALA A 142 17.85 -0.26 8.11
N LYS A 143 18.22 0.29 6.94
CA LYS A 143 19.53 0.92 6.71
C LYS A 143 19.55 2.42 6.98
N TRP A 144 18.41 3.02 7.34
CA TRP A 144 18.29 4.46 7.56
C TRP A 144 17.40 4.77 8.77
N ASP A 145 18.02 5.21 9.87
CA ASP A 145 17.38 5.85 11.03
C ASP A 145 16.84 7.27 10.72
N VAL A 146 16.94 7.74 9.47
CA VAL A 146 16.70 9.15 9.08
C VAL A 146 15.37 9.37 8.34
N VAL A 147 14.47 8.39 8.27
CA VAL A 147 13.15 8.58 7.63
C VAL A 147 12.18 9.28 8.59
N ASN A 148 12.48 10.53 8.90
CA ASN A 148 11.75 11.45 9.77
C ASN A 148 10.46 12.04 9.14
N GLN A 149 9.88 11.42 8.11
CA GLN A 149 8.73 11.98 7.38
C GLN A 149 7.61 10.96 7.11
N ALA A 150 7.41 10.00 8.00
CA ALA A 150 6.19 9.18 8.01
C ALA A 150 5.08 9.91 8.78
N TYR A 151 4.03 10.31 8.07
CA TYR A 151 2.88 11.00 8.63
C TYR A 151 1.58 10.28 8.29
N SER A 152 0.68 10.29 9.26
CA SER A 152 -0.71 9.88 9.08
C SER A 152 -1.62 10.93 9.68
N TRP A 153 -2.82 11.05 9.14
CA TRP A 153 -3.78 12.03 9.60
C TRP A 153 -5.21 11.50 9.55
N ILE A 154 -6.04 12.11 10.39
CA ILE A 154 -7.46 11.85 10.52
C ILE A 154 -8.21 13.17 10.58
N GLU A 155 -9.33 13.25 9.86
CA GLU A 155 -10.23 14.37 9.97
C GLU A 155 -11.28 14.08 11.04
N PHE A 156 -11.37 14.95 12.03
CA PHE A 156 -12.35 14.84 13.10
C PHE A 156 -12.90 16.23 13.44
N ARG A 157 -14.23 16.38 13.42
CA ARG A 157 -14.93 17.65 13.68
C ARG A 157 -14.37 18.82 12.85
N ASN A 158 -14.21 18.61 11.54
CA ASN A 158 -13.66 19.57 10.56
C ASN A 158 -12.24 20.06 10.90
N LYS A 159 -11.45 19.26 11.61
CA LYS A 159 -10.04 19.52 11.86
C LYS A 159 -9.20 18.32 11.45
N VAL A 160 -8.09 18.61 10.78
CA VAL A 160 -7.08 17.61 10.43
C VAL A 160 -6.12 17.46 11.60
N HIS A 161 -6.03 16.25 12.13
CA HIS A 161 -5.07 15.87 13.15
C HIS A 161 -3.96 15.05 12.49
N VAL A 162 -2.73 15.55 12.51
CA VAL A 162 -1.55 14.92 11.90
C VAL A 162 -0.70 14.30 13.00
N PHE A 163 -0.20 13.09 12.75
CA PHE A 163 0.65 12.33 13.65
C PHE A 163 1.94 11.93 12.94
N GLY A 164 3.07 12.26 13.54
CA GLY A 164 4.38 11.70 13.17
C GLY A 164 4.68 10.40 13.91
N THR A 165 5.83 9.78 13.61
CA THR A 165 6.30 8.64 14.39
C THR A 165 6.68 9.09 15.81
N GLY A 166 6.12 8.45 16.83
CA GLY A 166 6.37 8.78 18.24
C GLY A 166 5.79 10.12 18.69
N ASP A 167 4.81 10.65 17.97
CA ASP A 167 4.28 11.99 18.22
C ASP A 167 3.51 12.09 19.55
N VAL A 168 3.93 13.02 20.39
CA VAL A 168 3.32 13.35 21.69
C VAL A 168 2.73 14.76 21.72
N SER A 169 2.76 15.49 20.60
CA SER A 169 2.33 16.89 20.50
C SER A 169 0.82 17.09 20.62
N CYS A 170 0.04 16.01 20.42
CA CYS A 170 -1.41 16.05 20.56
C CYS A 170 -1.81 16.28 22.02
N PRO A 171 -2.71 17.24 22.35
CA PRO A 171 -3.20 17.46 23.71
C PRO A 171 -3.87 16.24 24.36
N ARG A 172 -4.24 15.24 23.55
CA ARG A 172 -4.86 13.97 23.99
C ARG A 172 -3.88 12.80 23.96
N SER A 173 -2.58 13.06 23.83
CA SER A 173 -1.54 12.04 23.68
C SER A 173 -1.62 10.98 24.78
N GLU A 174 -1.78 11.36 26.05
CA GLU A 174 -1.94 10.43 27.17
C GLU A 174 -3.08 9.42 26.94
N GLY A 175 -4.25 9.89 26.49
CA GLY A 175 -5.39 9.03 26.15
C GLY A 175 -5.14 8.13 24.94
N ILE A 176 -4.41 8.62 23.94
CA ILE A 176 -4.02 7.82 22.76
C ILE A 176 -3.10 6.67 23.19
N PHE A 177 -2.07 6.96 24.00
CA PHE A 177 -1.13 5.93 24.46
C PHE A 177 -1.79 4.94 25.42
N TRP A 178 -2.71 5.40 26.27
CA TRP A 178 -3.51 4.51 27.11
C TRP A 178 -4.33 3.52 26.28
N GLU A 179 -5.02 4.01 25.24
CA GLU A 179 -5.83 3.15 24.37
C GLU A 179 -4.95 2.14 23.63
N LEU A 180 -3.77 2.56 23.15
CA LEU A 180 -2.80 1.67 22.53
C LEU A 180 -2.34 0.56 23.46
N GLN A 181 -1.99 0.88 24.71
CA GLN A 181 -1.62 -0.13 25.70
C GLN A 181 -2.78 -1.09 26.00
N SER A 182 -4.01 -0.56 26.09
CA SER A 182 -5.23 -1.36 26.31
C SER A 182 -5.45 -2.35 25.18
N LEU A 183 -5.36 -1.90 23.92
CA LEU A 183 -5.49 -2.73 22.74
C LEU A 183 -4.42 -3.82 22.68
N MET A 184 -3.16 -3.47 22.97
CA MET A 184 -2.08 -4.46 22.99
C MET A 184 -2.25 -5.54 24.04
N LYS A 185 -2.64 -5.18 25.27
CA LYS A 185 -2.90 -6.16 26.33
C LYS A 185 -3.99 -7.15 25.93
N LYS A 186 -5.04 -6.67 25.26
CA LYS A 186 -6.10 -7.54 24.71
C LYS A 186 -5.57 -8.44 23.59
N MET A 187 -4.69 -7.94 22.72
CA MET A 187 -4.03 -8.72 21.67
C MET A 187 -3.02 -9.75 22.19
N GLU A 188 -2.49 -9.62 23.41
CA GLU A 188 -1.62 -10.64 24.04
C GLU A 188 -2.42 -11.83 24.58
N GLY A 189 -3.68 -11.61 24.98
CA GLY A 189 -4.58 -12.68 25.43
C GLY A 189 -5.16 -13.51 24.29
N ASP A 190 -5.30 -12.92 23.12
CA ASP A 190 -5.65 -13.60 21.87
C ASP A 190 -4.37 -14.00 21.11
N SER A 191 -4.39 -15.07 20.32
CA SER A 191 -3.27 -15.47 19.44
C SER A 191 -3.04 -14.50 18.25
N LEU A 192 -3.45 -13.24 18.40
CA LEU A 192 -3.56 -12.20 17.36
C LEU A 192 -2.34 -11.28 17.26
N ARG A 193 -1.28 -11.52 18.04
CA ARG A 193 -0.10 -10.65 18.04
C ARG A 193 0.54 -10.60 16.63
N PRO A 194 0.68 -9.41 16.01
CA PRO A 194 1.39 -9.27 14.75
C PRO A 194 2.81 -9.83 14.88
N LYS A 195 3.23 -10.67 13.94
CA LYS A 195 4.59 -11.21 13.93
C LYS A 195 5.54 -10.06 13.57
N PRO A 196 6.59 -9.80 14.36
CA PRO A 196 7.60 -8.84 13.95
C PRO A 196 8.27 -9.35 12.68
N ASP A 197 8.32 -8.51 11.64
CA ASP A 197 9.10 -8.78 10.45
C ASP A 197 10.60 -8.65 10.77
N PHE A 198 11.42 -9.41 10.07
CA PHE A 198 12.76 -9.87 10.47
C PHE A 198 13.76 -8.78 10.94
N SER A 199 14.61 -9.21 11.89
CA SER A 199 15.94 -8.69 12.26
C SER A 199 16.04 -7.46 13.19
N LEU A 200 15.55 -7.56 14.43
CA LEU A 200 16.19 -6.85 15.55
C LEU A 200 16.29 -7.79 16.76
N HIS A 201 17.47 -8.40 16.91
CA HIS A 201 17.85 -9.10 18.14
C HIS A 201 17.94 -8.12 19.30
N TYR A 202 17.57 -8.61 20.48
CA TYR A 202 17.53 -7.98 21.81
C TYR A 202 16.32 -7.05 22.07
N VAL A 203 15.39 -7.59 22.85
CA VAL A 203 14.19 -6.94 23.34
C VAL A 203 14.58 -6.05 24.53
N ASP A 204 14.59 -4.74 24.30
CA ASP A 204 14.53 -3.76 25.38
C ASP A 204 13.09 -3.21 25.48
N GLU A 205 12.64 -2.89 26.69
CA GLU A 205 11.29 -2.35 26.97
C GLU A 205 11.01 -1.07 26.16
N GLU A 206 12.05 -0.26 25.87
CA GLU A 206 11.96 0.94 25.04
C GLU A 206 11.56 0.66 23.58
N ARG A 207 11.90 -0.50 23.01
CA ARG A 207 11.57 -0.81 21.60
C ARG A 207 10.15 -1.35 21.39
N LYS A 208 9.45 -1.77 22.45
CA LYS A 208 7.99 -2.03 22.38
C LYS A 208 7.25 -0.77 21.92
N TRP A 209 7.70 0.40 22.35
CA TRP A 209 7.11 1.69 22.00
C TRP A 209 7.37 2.13 20.57
N THR A 210 8.49 1.73 19.94
CA THR A 210 8.74 2.01 18.51
C THR A 210 7.76 1.33 17.56
N GLN A 211 7.21 0.16 17.90
CA GLN A 211 6.14 -0.47 17.09
C GLN A 211 4.79 0.25 17.25
N ILE A 212 4.55 0.84 18.43
CA ILE A 212 3.30 1.52 18.82
C ILE A 212 3.27 2.96 18.32
N GLY A 213 4.45 3.59 18.21
CA GLY A 213 4.61 4.96 17.78
C GLY A 213 4.47 5.16 16.26
N HIS A 214 4.08 4.15 15.49
CA HIS A 214 3.82 4.36 14.07
C HIS A 214 2.67 5.35 13.88
N SER A 215 2.86 6.31 12.96
CA SER A 215 1.91 7.40 12.72
C SER A 215 0.47 6.92 12.48
N GLU A 216 0.32 5.80 11.77
CA GLU A 216 -0.95 5.17 11.41
C GLU A 216 -1.69 4.69 12.65
N ILE A 217 -0.93 4.14 13.60
CA ILE A 217 -1.43 3.54 14.83
C ILE A 217 -1.84 4.63 15.81
N LEU A 218 -1.06 5.72 15.91
CA LEU A 218 -1.43 6.91 16.66
C LEU A 218 -2.71 7.57 16.11
N ALA A 219 -2.81 7.72 14.79
CA ALA A 219 -3.99 8.29 14.13
C ALA A 219 -5.24 7.42 14.34
N LEU A 220 -5.10 6.10 14.22
CA LEU A 220 -6.17 5.14 14.48
C LEU A 220 -6.65 5.20 15.93
N SER A 221 -5.73 5.21 16.90
CA SER A 221 -6.08 5.31 18.31
C SER A 221 -6.71 6.65 18.66
N PHE A 222 -6.27 7.74 18.05
CA PHE A 222 -6.99 9.01 18.14
C PHE A 222 -8.43 8.88 17.63
N GLY A 223 -8.64 8.20 16.50
CA GLY A 223 -9.97 7.89 15.98
C GLY A 223 -10.83 7.17 17.01
N LEU A 224 -10.33 6.05 17.55
CA LEU A 224 -11.03 5.20 18.52
C LEU A 224 -11.48 5.96 19.77
N ILE A 225 -10.64 6.84 20.32
CA ILE A 225 -11.00 7.62 21.52
C ILE A 225 -11.87 8.84 21.21
N SER A 226 -12.02 9.21 19.94
CA SER A 226 -12.70 10.45 19.52
C SER A 226 -14.08 10.20 18.93
N THR A 227 -14.30 9.04 18.33
CA THR A 227 -15.55 8.67 17.68
C THR A 227 -16.45 7.85 18.59
N GLN A 228 -17.72 7.71 18.21
CA GLN A 228 -18.63 6.80 18.90
C GLN A 228 -18.28 5.35 18.55
N VAL A 229 -18.62 4.42 19.44
CA VAL A 229 -18.53 2.98 19.17
C VAL A 229 -19.34 2.65 17.92
N GLY A 230 -18.79 1.84 17.01
CA GLY A 230 -19.44 1.50 15.74
C GLY A 230 -19.20 2.50 14.60
N ALA A 231 -18.62 3.67 14.86
CA ALA A 231 -18.33 4.66 13.81
C ALA A 231 -17.15 4.23 12.93
N THR A 232 -17.24 4.48 11.62
CA THR A 232 -16.13 4.25 10.68
C THR A 232 -14.99 5.24 10.95
N ILE A 233 -13.77 4.72 11.07
CA ILE A 233 -12.57 5.53 11.28
C ILE A 233 -11.81 5.65 9.96
N HIS A 234 -11.53 6.89 9.53
CA HIS A 234 -10.79 7.19 8.32
C HIS A 234 -9.39 7.74 8.65
N VAL A 235 -8.35 7.00 8.26
CA VAL A 235 -6.95 7.43 8.37
C VAL A 235 -6.35 7.55 6.98
N THR A 236 -5.59 8.60 6.73
CA THR A 236 -4.78 8.72 5.51
C THR A 236 -3.31 8.79 5.88
N LYS A 237 -2.44 8.21 5.06
CA LYS A 237 -0.99 8.26 5.23
C LYS A 237 -0.25 8.62 3.94
N ASN A 238 0.93 9.21 4.10
CA ASN A 238 1.75 9.64 2.96
C ASN A 238 2.65 8.53 2.40
N LEU A 239 2.96 7.49 3.19
CA LEU A 239 3.77 6.35 2.77
C LEU A 239 2.91 5.09 2.57
N ARG A 240 3.40 4.10 1.83
CA ARG A 240 2.68 2.84 1.65
C ARG A 240 2.48 2.10 2.97
N MET A 241 1.40 1.33 3.11
CA MET A 241 1.14 0.56 4.32
C MET A 241 2.23 -0.50 4.56
N ARG A 242 2.75 -0.59 5.79
CA ARG A 242 3.73 -1.61 6.20
C ARG A 242 2.99 -2.85 6.73
N HIS A 243 3.58 -4.05 6.55
CA HIS A 243 3.00 -5.31 7.03
C HIS A 243 2.59 -5.26 8.50
N ILE A 244 3.47 -4.77 9.38
CA ILE A 244 3.16 -4.67 10.81
C ILE A 244 1.99 -3.73 11.12
N CYS A 245 1.89 -2.57 10.45
CA CYS A 245 0.75 -1.66 10.65
C CYS A 245 -0.53 -2.30 10.12
N HIS A 246 -0.44 -3.05 9.02
CA HIS A 246 -1.58 -3.71 8.39
C HIS A 246 -2.13 -4.82 9.27
N ASP A 247 -1.25 -5.66 9.83
CA ASP A 247 -1.61 -6.71 10.77
C ASP A 247 -2.18 -6.15 12.08
N PHE A 248 -1.63 -5.04 12.55
CA PHE A 248 -2.16 -4.36 13.73
C PHE A 248 -3.56 -3.77 13.48
N ALA A 249 -3.79 -3.13 12.33
CA ALA A 249 -5.11 -2.63 11.94
C ALA A 249 -6.14 -3.77 11.81
N LYS A 250 -5.74 -4.91 11.23
CA LYS A 250 -6.55 -6.14 11.23
C LYS A 250 -6.90 -6.57 12.66
N ALA A 251 -5.91 -6.72 13.54
CA ALA A 251 -6.14 -7.13 14.92
C ALA A 251 -7.12 -6.20 15.65
N ILE A 252 -6.97 -4.88 15.50
CA ILE A 252 -7.91 -3.90 16.04
C ILE A 252 -9.31 -4.08 15.46
N SER A 253 -9.46 -4.23 14.14
CA SER A 253 -10.77 -4.39 13.48
C SER A 253 -11.57 -5.60 13.95
N LYS A 254 -10.91 -6.59 14.57
CA LYS A 254 -11.58 -7.75 15.20
C LYS A 254 -12.12 -7.43 16.61
N MET A 255 -11.53 -6.45 17.27
CA MET A 255 -11.80 -6.09 18.68
C MET A 255 -12.74 -4.90 18.83
N VAL A 256 -12.91 -4.10 17.77
CA VAL A 256 -13.75 -2.90 17.77
C VAL A 256 -14.97 -3.10 16.88
N GLU A 257 -16.06 -2.47 17.24
CA GLU A 257 -17.24 -2.37 16.38
C GLU A 257 -17.03 -1.21 15.39
N GLY A 258 -17.26 -1.47 14.11
CA GLY A 258 -17.11 -0.50 13.03
C GLY A 258 -15.96 -0.83 12.07
N GLU A 259 -15.96 -0.15 10.93
CA GLU A 259 -14.96 -0.32 9.88
C GLU A 259 -13.79 0.65 10.09
N ILE A 260 -12.58 0.18 9.81
CA ILE A 260 -11.39 1.05 9.76
C ILE A 260 -10.95 1.17 8.31
N ILE A 261 -10.90 2.39 7.79
CA ILE A 261 -10.43 2.67 6.43
C ILE A 261 -9.10 3.41 6.50
N ILE A 262 -8.05 2.80 5.95
CA ILE A 262 -6.73 3.43 5.84
C ILE A 262 -6.40 3.65 4.37
N LYS A 263 -6.26 4.92 3.96
CA LYS A 263 -5.83 5.30 2.61
C LYS A 263 -4.32 5.50 2.58
N ASP A 264 -3.61 4.71 1.80
CA ASP A 264 -2.20 4.91 1.50
C ASP A 264 -2.01 5.48 0.08
N PRO A 265 -0.79 5.73 -0.41
CA PRO A 265 -0.59 6.22 -1.78
C PRO A 265 -1.11 5.28 -2.89
N SER A 266 -1.22 3.98 -2.63
CA SER A 266 -1.56 2.96 -3.61
C SER A 266 -3.02 2.53 -3.59
N CYS A 267 -3.67 2.48 -2.43
CA CYS A 267 -5.04 1.97 -2.31
C CYS A 267 -5.73 2.39 -1.00
N PHE A 268 -7.00 2.01 -0.90
CA PHE A 268 -7.80 2.02 0.33
C PHE A 268 -7.82 0.62 0.92
N HIS A 269 -7.38 0.54 2.18
CA HIS A 269 -7.47 -0.66 2.99
C HIS A 269 -8.73 -0.57 3.83
N HIS A 270 -9.67 -1.48 3.61
CA HIS A 270 -10.89 -1.59 4.42
C HIS A 270 -10.71 -2.75 5.39
N PHE A 271 -10.59 -2.45 6.68
CA PHE A 271 -10.42 -3.44 7.73
C PHE A 271 -11.73 -3.69 8.47
N GLU A 272 -12.14 -4.95 8.49
CA GLU A 272 -13.36 -5.39 9.18
C GLU A 272 -13.17 -6.84 9.65
N TYR A 273 -13.54 -7.12 10.91
CA TYR A 273 -13.50 -8.47 11.50
C TYR A 273 -12.15 -9.20 11.39
N GLY A 274 -11.04 -8.48 11.37
CA GLY A 274 -9.70 -9.08 11.24
C GLY A 274 -9.20 -9.26 9.81
N PHE A 275 -10.00 -8.88 8.81
CA PHE A 275 -9.64 -8.99 7.39
C PHE A 275 -9.43 -7.62 6.78
N CYS A 276 -8.69 -7.58 5.66
CA CYS A 276 -8.55 -6.38 4.85
C CYS A 276 -9.03 -6.65 3.42
N SER A 277 -9.70 -5.69 2.80
CA SER A 277 -10.16 -5.79 1.40
C SER A 277 -9.03 -6.06 0.39
N CYS A 278 -7.78 -5.71 0.71
CA CYS A 278 -6.63 -5.95 -0.17
C CYS A 278 -6.17 -7.42 -0.22
N ARG A 279 -6.69 -8.29 0.67
CA ARG A 279 -6.34 -9.72 0.77
C ARG A 279 -4.84 -10.00 0.85
N ASP A 280 -4.14 -9.13 1.55
CA ASP A 280 -2.69 -9.16 1.72
C ASP A 280 -1.86 -8.93 0.45
N PHE A 281 -2.50 -8.42 -0.60
CA PHE A 281 -1.89 -8.18 -1.90
C PHE A 281 -1.76 -6.68 -2.21
N TRP A 282 -1.14 -5.92 -1.29
CA TRP A 282 -0.94 -4.47 -1.43
C TRP A 282 0.49 -4.11 -1.83
#